data_AF-A0A7H8KNA8-F1
#
_entry.id   AF-A0A7H8KNA8-F1
#
_cell.length_a   1.000
_cell.length_b   1.000
_cell.length_c   1.000
_cell.angle_alpha   90.00
_cell.angle_beta   90.00
_cell.angle_gamma   90.00
#
_symmetry.space_group_name_H-M   'P 1'
#
loop_
_entity.id
_entity.type
_entity.pdbx_description
1 polymer ?
#
loop_
_entity_poly.entity_id
_entity_poly.type
_entity_poly.pdbx_seq_one_letter_code
_entity_poly.pdbx_strand_id
1 'polypeptide(L)'
;MSATVEAPVRTERTVIDSGHVDAVSPRIADGAFQSLLLDDRDALAPVWRTPESVILHLTEAGALHLTDDTTGFEFLGSPGHTVYCIPQTQDPAVIWAGWSTQSFTPDDVTGDLTLALDAVDGPGDVVLWEWSPFGEAEPVLDSRAGLPAAYPVPSNTHQHANWAFTEPGVYRLTFTWSADLNGTGRVSDSSVYTFAVGDIDTSTITLPGDPPSPSPSASPSSSPSPSPSASASPSASPSPSATASPSANPSASASATASPSATPSASATSPRPSSSATGTRAPAPATTPGPAAATAPTTGRLAATGFPLTPVLVTAGLLLAAGAALLTIRHRARRPD
;
A
#
# COMPACT_ATOMS: atom_id res chain seq x y z
N MET A 1 37.99 15.74 -17.14
CA MET A 1 36.73 15.30 -16.52
C MET A 1 35.95 14.57 -17.59
N SER A 2 35.80 13.25 -17.48
CA SER A 2 34.80 12.56 -18.29
C SER A 2 33.45 12.93 -17.70
N ALA A 3 32.57 13.57 -18.48
CA ALA A 3 31.19 13.69 -18.07
C ALA A 3 30.61 12.28 -18.09
N THR A 4 30.21 11.77 -16.91
CA THR A 4 29.37 10.58 -16.85
C THR A 4 28.09 10.93 -17.59
N VAL A 5 27.83 10.27 -18.71
CA VAL A 5 26.58 10.47 -19.46
C VAL A 5 25.47 9.90 -18.59
N GLU A 6 24.56 10.77 -18.13
CA GLU A 6 23.39 10.36 -17.38
C GLU A 6 22.57 9.37 -18.21
N ALA A 7 22.16 8.25 -17.61
CA ALA A 7 21.36 7.26 -18.31
C ALA A 7 19.98 7.88 -18.65
N PRO A 8 19.52 7.87 -19.92
CA PRO A 8 18.29 8.54 -20.31
C PRO A 8 17.05 7.85 -19.72
N VAL A 9 16.03 8.64 -19.37
CA VAL A 9 14.71 8.11 -19.02
C VAL A 9 14.00 7.61 -20.28
N ARG A 10 13.40 6.43 -20.20
CA ARG A 10 12.61 5.78 -21.25
C ARG A 10 11.12 5.98 -21.02
N THR A 11 10.38 6.09 -22.12
CA THR A 11 8.92 6.31 -22.12
C THR A 11 8.20 5.31 -23.04
N GLU A 12 8.94 4.37 -23.62
CA GLU A 12 8.42 3.30 -24.48
C GLU A 12 7.58 2.32 -23.65
N ARG A 13 6.31 2.11 -24.04
CA ARG A 13 5.37 1.19 -23.39
C ARG A 13 6.02 -0.18 -23.14
N THR A 14 6.12 -0.57 -21.87
CA THR A 14 6.79 -1.79 -21.44
C THR A 14 5.89 -2.58 -20.49
N VAL A 15 5.80 -3.91 -20.69
CA VAL A 15 5.21 -4.84 -19.71
C VAL A 15 6.34 -5.57 -19.01
N ILE A 16 6.23 -5.70 -17.69
CA ILE A 16 7.20 -6.39 -16.84
C ILE A 16 6.43 -7.39 -15.97
N ASP A 17 6.65 -8.69 -16.17
CA ASP A 17 5.94 -9.78 -15.50
C ASP A 17 6.82 -10.60 -14.53
N SER A 18 8.14 -10.45 -14.64
CA SER A 18 9.13 -11.30 -13.98
C SER A 18 10.49 -10.59 -13.88
N GLY A 19 11.31 -11.02 -12.91
CA GLY A 19 12.66 -10.48 -12.67
C GLY A 19 12.69 -9.31 -11.69
N HIS A 20 13.90 -8.87 -11.33
CA HIS A 20 14.12 -7.75 -10.41
C HIS A 20 13.77 -6.40 -11.07
N VAL A 21 13.14 -5.52 -10.29
CA VAL A 21 13.01 -4.08 -10.58
C VAL A 21 13.01 -3.28 -9.28
N ASP A 22 13.74 -2.16 -9.24
CA ASP A 22 13.49 -1.14 -8.21
C ASP A 22 12.32 -0.27 -8.69
N ALA A 23 11.12 -0.81 -8.50
CA ALA A 23 9.87 -0.32 -9.06
C ALA A 23 9.61 1.15 -8.76
N VAL A 24 9.89 1.64 -7.54
CA VAL A 24 9.53 3.00 -7.10
C VAL A 24 10.78 3.73 -6.57
N SER A 25 11.55 4.35 -7.46
CA SER A 25 12.92 4.82 -7.19
C SER A 25 13.15 6.27 -7.62
N PRO A 26 13.61 7.17 -6.73
CA PRO A 26 13.86 8.54 -7.12
C PRO A 26 15.27 8.69 -7.70
N ARG A 27 15.45 9.70 -8.56
CA ARG A 27 16.78 10.21 -8.95
C ARG A 27 16.71 11.68 -9.35
N ILE A 28 17.87 12.30 -9.54
CA ILE A 28 17.95 13.51 -10.36
C ILE A 28 18.01 13.08 -11.83
N ALA A 29 17.12 13.63 -12.65
CA ALA A 29 17.09 13.45 -14.09
C ALA A 29 16.67 14.75 -14.80
N ASP A 30 17.36 15.07 -15.89
CA ASP A 30 17.19 16.35 -16.64
C ASP A 30 17.24 17.60 -15.72
N GLY A 31 17.97 17.51 -14.60
CA GLY A 31 18.10 18.57 -13.59
C GLY A 31 16.94 18.69 -12.60
N ALA A 32 15.97 17.78 -12.63
CA ALA A 32 14.83 17.71 -11.69
C ALA A 32 14.91 16.45 -10.81
N PHE A 33 14.38 16.53 -9.58
CA PHE A 33 14.10 15.34 -8.77
C PHE A 33 12.86 14.65 -9.36
N GLN A 34 12.97 13.36 -9.72
CA GLN A 34 11.91 12.59 -10.38
C GLN A 34 11.68 11.25 -9.67
N SER A 35 10.42 10.86 -9.52
CA SER A 35 9.98 9.51 -9.13
C SER A 35 9.94 8.63 -10.38
N LEU A 36 10.78 7.61 -10.45
CA LEU A 36 10.96 6.77 -11.63
C LEU A 36 10.94 5.27 -11.31
N LEU A 37 10.95 4.45 -12.35
CA LEU A 37 11.18 3.02 -12.25
C LEU A 37 12.58 2.66 -12.79
N LEU A 38 13.29 1.77 -12.09
CA LEU A 38 14.51 1.14 -12.61
C LEU A 38 14.20 -0.30 -13.08
N ASP A 39 14.30 -0.52 -14.39
CA ASP A 39 14.16 -1.82 -15.05
C ASP A 39 15.56 -2.43 -15.25
N ASP A 40 16.02 -3.20 -14.27
CA ASP A 40 17.33 -3.83 -14.21
C ASP A 40 17.28 -5.37 -14.21
N ARG A 41 16.22 -5.92 -14.83
CA ARG A 41 16.12 -7.35 -15.18
C ARG A 41 17.34 -7.86 -15.95
N ASP A 42 17.94 -6.99 -16.76
CA ASP A 42 19.34 -7.13 -17.18
C ASP A 42 20.22 -6.24 -16.30
N ALA A 43 20.79 -6.83 -15.24
CA ALA A 43 21.64 -6.13 -14.29
C ALA A 43 22.94 -5.56 -14.91
N LEU A 44 23.29 -5.94 -16.15
CA LEU A 44 24.42 -5.37 -16.90
C LEU A 44 24.01 -4.16 -17.75
N ALA A 45 22.72 -3.93 -17.95
CA ALA A 45 22.17 -2.85 -18.76
C ALA A 45 20.86 -2.26 -18.16
N PRO A 46 20.89 -1.76 -16.91
CA PRO A 46 19.71 -1.20 -16.25
C PRO A 46 19.12 0.01 -17.00
N VAL A 47 17.79 0.06 -17.07
CA VAL A 47 17.03 1.06 -17.83
C VAL A 47 16.10 1.86 -16.92
N TRP A 48 16.31 3.17 -16.84
CA TRP A 48 15.36 4.07 -16.17
C TRP A 48 14.14 4.33 -17.04
N ARG A 49 12.93 4.25 -16.47
CA ARG A 49 11.65 4.42 -17.16
C ARG A 49 10.73 5.39 -16.41
N THR A 50 9.87 6.12 -17.14
CA THR A 50 8.73 6.79 -16.50
C THR A 50 7.73 5.73 -16.03
N PRO A 51 7.21 5.80 -14.79
CA PRO A 51 6.21 4.86 -14.26
C PRO A 51 4.97 4.73 -15.15
N GLU A 52 4.55 5.85 -15.74
CA GLU A 52 3.40 5.95 -16.63
C GLU A 52 3.59 5.17 -17.94
N SER A 53 4.81 4.78 -18.31
CA SER A 53 5.09 3.93 -19.48
C SER A 53 5.10 2.43 -19.19
N VAL A 54 4.96 2.02 -17.92
CA VAL A 54 5.20 0.63 -17.49
C VAL A 54 3.93 -0.01 -16.93
N ILE A 55 3.68 -1.25 -17.34
CA ILE A 55 2.72 -2.17 -16.69
C ILE A 55 3.51 -3.20 -15.91
N LEU A 56 3.36 -3.18 -14.59
CA LEU A 56 3.88 -4.20 -13.67
C LEU A 56 2.83 -5.30 -13.56
N HIS A 57 3.06 -6.43 -14.23
CA HIS A 57 2.12 -7.55 -14.30
C HIS A 57 2.44 -8.60 -13.25
N LEU A 58 1.73 -8.53 -12.12
CA LEU A 58 1.67 -9.60 -11.14
C LEU A 58 0.74 -10.70 -11.68
N THR A 59 1.30 -11.68 -12.39
CA THR A 59 0.54 -12.78 -12.99
C THR A 59 -0.06 -13.74 -11.94
N GLU A 60 -0.87 -14.70 -12.38
CA GLU A 60 -1.38 -15.81 -11.55
C GLU A 60 -0.28 -16.60 -10.80
N ALA A 61 1.00 -16.50 -11.21
CA ALA A 61 2.10 -17.09 -10.45
C ALA A 61 2.26 -16.51 -9.03
N GLY A 62 1.78 -15.27 -8.80
CA GLY A 62 1.74 -14.65 -7.48
C GLY A 62 0.49 -14.97 -6.65
N ALA A 63 -0.44 -15.80 -7.14
CA ALA A 63 -1.69 -16.08 -6.43
C ALA A 63 -1.45 -16.92 -5.16
N LEU A 64 -1.88 -16.38 -4.01
CA LEU A 64 -1.89 -17.03 -2.71
C LEU A 64 -3.33 -17.31 -2.28
N HIS A 65 -3.74 -18.57 -2.38
CA HIS A 65 -5.00 -19.03 -1.81
C HIS A 65 -4.89 -19.13 -0.28
N LEU A 66 -5.65 -18.31 0.43
CA LEU A 66 -5.69 -18.32 1.89
C LEU A 66 -6.52 -19.54 2.36
N THR A 67 -5.93 -20.34 3.25
CA THR A 67 -6.54 -21.51 3.89
C THR A 67 -6.35 -21.41 5.40
N ASP A 68 -7.05 -22.23 6.19
CA ASP A 68 -6.83 -22.30 7.64
C ASP A 68 -5.38 -22.67 8.02
N ASP A 69 -4.64 -23.32 7.11
CA ASP A 69 -3.23 -23.69 7.28
C ASP A 69 -2.24 -22.60 6.76
N THR A 70 -2.72 -21.48 6.19
CA THR A 70 -1.86 -20.39 5.66
C THR A 70 -1.40 -19.43 6.76
N THR A 71 -0.69 -19.97 7.75
CA THR A 71 -0.29 -19.26 8.97
C THR A 71 0.60 -18.05 8.70
N GLY A 72 0.35 -16.93 9.36
CA GLY A 72 1.11 -15.68 9.24
C GLY A 72 0.58 -14.70 8.19
N PHE A 73 -0.38 -15.11 7.35
CA PHE A 73 -1.00 -14.28 6.30
C PHE A 73 -2.46 -13.92 6.61
N GLU A 74 -2.96 -14.22 7.82
CA GLU A 74 -4.36 -14.03 8.23
C GLU A 74 -4.77 -12.54 8.22
N PHE A 75 -3.80 -11.62 8.26
CA PHE A 75 -4.02 -10.18 8.15
C PHE A 75 -4.31 -9.71 6.72
N LEU A 76 -4.12 -10.55 5.69
CA LEU A 76 -4.44 -10.24 4.29
C LEU A 76 -5.89 -10.59 3.91
N GLY A 77 -6.52 -11.53 4.63
CA GLY A 77 -7.88 -11.95 4.33
C GLY A 77 -8.31 -13.20 5.11
N SER A 78 -9.59 -13.57 4.94
CA SER A 78 -10.12 -14.81 5.53
C SER A 78 -9.80 -16.04 4.66
N PRO A 79 -9.72 -17.25 5.25
CA PRO A 79 -9.66 -18.50 4.51
C PRO A 79 -10.75 -18.60 3.44
N GLY A 80 -10.38 -19.10 2.25
CA GLY A 80 -11.23 -19.14 1.06
C GLY A 80 -11.04 -17.98 0.09
N HIS A 81 -10.39 -16.89 0.49
CA HIS A 81 -9.99 -15.80 -0.41
C HIS A 81 -8.67 -16.10 -1.14
N THR A 82 -8.44 -15.42 -2.25
CA THR A 82 -7.15 -15.40 -2.96
C THR A 82 -6.63 -13.98 -2.97
N VAL A 83 -5.38 -13.79 -2.57
CA VAL A 83 -4.65 -12.53 -2.69
C VAL A 83 -3.47 -12.73 -3.62
N TYR A 84 -2.95 -11.67 -4.24
CA TYR A 84 -1.84 -11.76 -5.19
C TYR A 84 -0.63 -11.09 -4.58
N CYS A 85 0.46 -11.85 -4.42
CA CYS A 85 1.63 -11.45 -3.67
C CYS A 85 2.89 -11.32 -4.53
N ILE A 86 3.65 -10.25 -4.31
CA ILE A 86 5.08 -10.17 -4.67
C ILE A 86 5.86 -10.51 -3.39
N PRO A 87 6.65 -11.59 -3.35
CA PRO A 87 7.38 -11.98 -2.13
C PRO A 87 8.62 -11.11 -1.90
N GLN A 88 8.93 -10.85 -0.62
CA GLN A 88 10.16 -10.15 -0.21
C GLN A 88 11.43 -10.88 -0.68
N THR A 89 11.44 -12.20 -0.57
CA THR A 89 12.48 -13.07 -1.16
C THR A 89 12.12 -13.37 -2.60
N GLN A 90 13.06 -13.19 -3.53
CA GLN A 90 12.83 -13.41 -4.96
C GLN A 90 12.24 -14.79 -5.29
N ASP A 91 11.07 -14.80 -5.92
CA ASP A 91 10.56 -15.93 -6.69
C ASP A 91 10.78 -15.63 -8.18
N PRO A 92 11.52 -16.46 -8.95
CA PRO A 92 11.77 -16.21 -10.38
C PRO A 92 10.51 -16.34 -11.26
N ALA A 93 9.39 -16.87 -10.77
CA ALA A 93 8.12 -16.94 -11.49
C ALA A 93 7.29 -15.64 -11.41
N VAL A 94 7.70 -14.68 -10.57
CA VAL A 94 6.98 -13.43 -10.30
C VAL A 94 7.90 -12.24 -10.52
N ILE A 95 7.34 -11.06 -10.78
CA ILE A 95 8.08 -9.80 -10.70
C ILE A 95 8.57 -9.56 -9.27
N TRP A 96 9.85 -9.24 -9.10
CA TRP A 96 10.45 -8.96 -7.78
C TRP A 96 10.66 -7.46 -7.64
N ALA A 97 9.61 -6.77 -7.18
CA ALA A 97 9.56 -5.32 -7.06
C ALA A 97 10.11 -4.83 -5.70
N GLY A 98 10.95 -3.80 -5.75
CA GLY A 98 11.47 -3.09 -4.59
C GLY A 98 11.47 -1.57 -4.77
N TRP A 99 12.28 -0.89 -3.98
CA TRP A 99 12.63 0.52 -4.16
C TRP A 99 14.10 0.76 -3.84
N SER A 100 14.69 1.74 -4.53
CA SER A 100 16.10 2.10 -4.34
C SER A 100 16.28 3.60 -4.24
N THR A 101 17.00 4.03 -3.21
CA THR A 101 17.50 5.40 -3.02
C THR A 101 18.99 5.50 -3.31
N GLN A 102 19.60 4.50 -3.98
CA GLN A 102 21.03 4.48 -4.32
C GLN A 102 21.49 5.59 -5.27
N SER A 103 20.54 6.30 -5.90
CA SER A 103 20.78 7.56 -6.60
C SER A 103 21.27 8.70 -5.69
N PHE A 104 21.16 8.55 -4.36
CA PHE A 104 21.52 9.56 -3.37
C PHE A 104 22.41 8.96 -2.29
N THR A 105 23.49 9.65 -1.95
CA THR A 105 24.38 9.33 -0.83
C THR A 105 23.96 10.12 0.43
N PRO A 106 24.48 9.76 1.63
CA PRO A 106 24.25 10.55 2.85
C PRO A 106 24.74 12.00 2.78
N ASP A 107 25.65 12.32 1.87
CA ASP A 107 26.13 13.70 1.67
C ASP A 107 25.19 14.54 0.77
N ASP A 108 24.26 13.90 0.05
CA ASP A 108 23.29 14.58 -0.84
C ASP A 108 22.01 15.04 -0.12
N VAL A 109 21.71 14.47 1.06
CA VAL A 109 20.44 14.69 1.78
C VAL A 109 20.65 15.14 3.24
N THR A 110 19.64 15.79 3.81
CA THR A 110 19.51 16.01 5.26
C THR A 110 18.40 15.09 5.80
N GLY A 111 18.80 13.99 6.45
CA GLY A 111 17.87 12.97 6.96
C GLY A 111 17.46 11.95 5.91
N ASP A 112 16.35 11.25 6.16
CA ASP A 112 15.83 10.22 5.27
C ASP A 112 14.98 10.80 4.13
N LEU A 113 14.91 10.10 3.01
CA LEU A 113 13.88 10.31 2.01
C LEU A 113 12.54 9.77 2.56
N THR A 114 11.42 10.23 2.02
CA THR A 114 10.09 9.72 2.38
C THR A 114 9.41 9.17 1.13
N LEU A 115 9.07 7.89 1.16
CA LEU A 115 8.17 7.24 0.20
C LEU A 115 6.75 7.32 0.75
N ALA A 116 5.81 7.86 -0.01
CA ALA A 116 4.41 7.88 0.32
C ALA A 116 3.58 7.17 -0.75
N LEU A 117 2.59 6.38 -0.33
CA LEU A 117 1.47 5.93 -1.15
C LEU A 117 0.32 6.92 -0.90
N ASP A 118 -0.01 7.74 -1.89
CA ASP A 118 -1.00 8.81 -1.75
C ASP A 118 -2.41 8.37 -2.16
N ALA A 119 -2.50 7.48 -3.15
CA ALA A 119 -3.77 7.00 -3.69
C ALA A 119 -3.65 5.56 -4.21
N VAL A 120 -4.73 4.80 -4.02
CA VAL A 120 -4.98 3.51 -4.65
C VAL A 120 -6.31 3.63 -5.40
N ASP A 121 -6.27 3.47 -6.72
CA ASP A 121 -7.45 3.28 -7.57
C ASP A 121 -7.37 1.88 -8.17
N GLY A 122 -8.30 1.00 -7.78
CA GLY A 122 -8.27 -0.42 -8.09
C GLY A 122 -9.37 -1.21 -7.36
N PRO A 123 -9.50 -2.52 -7.64
CA PRO A 123 -10.60 -3.35 -7.14
C PRO A 123 -10.50 -3.74 -5.66
N GLY A 124 -9.34 -3.60 -5.03
CA GLY A 124 -9.10 -4.00 -3.64
C GLY A 124 -8.01 -3.19 -2.97
N ASP A 125 -7.53 -3.67 -1.82
CA ASP A 125 -6.48 -3.03 -1.03
C ASP A 125 -5.07 -3.40 -1.50
N VAL A 126 -4.10 -2.59 -1.11
CA VAL A 126 -2.66 -2.80 -1.32
C VAL A 126 -1.92 -2.72 0.01
N VAL A 127 -1.16 -3.76 0.33
CA VAL A 127 -0.43 -3.91 1.59
C VAL A 127 1.02 -4.28 1.30
N LEU A 128 1.97 -3.51 1.81
CA LEU A 128 3.40 -3.79 1.80
C LEU A 128 3.89 -4.02 3.22
N TRP A 129 4.64 -5.10 3.44
CA TRP A 129 5.18 -5.46 4.76
C TRP A 129 6.49 -6.24 4.67
N GLU A 130 7.31 -6.16 5.69
CA GLU A 130 8.50 -6.99 5.86
C GLU A 130 8.28 -8.06 6.94
N TRP A 131 9.07 -9.12 6.91
CA TRP A 131 9.11 -10.08 8.02
C TRP A 131 10.15 -9.66 9.04
N SER A 132 9.73 -9.48 10.29
CA SER A 132 10.65 -9.30 11.40
C SER A 132 11.55 -10.53 11.56
N PRO A 133 12.71 -10.42 12.25
CA PRO A 133 13.57 -11.58 12.54
C PRO A 133 12.90 -12.71 13.33
N PHE A 134 11.70 -12.47 13.88
CA PHE A 134 10.89 -13.43 14.63
C PHE A 134 9.66 -13.93 13.86
N GLY A 135 9.47 -13.50 12.60
CA GLY A 135 8.37 -13.92 11.73
C GLY A 135 7.07 -13.12 11.91
N GLU A 136 7.13 -11.94 12.52
CA GLU A 136 5.98 -11.03 12.61
C GLU A 136 5.92 -10.14 11.36
N ALA A 137 4.72 -9.82 10.87
CA ALA A 137 4.54 -8.90 9.75
C ALA A 137 4.67 -7.44 10.21
N GLU A 138 5.73 -6.76 9.79
CA GLU A 138 5.96 -5.33 10.08
C GLU A 138 5.48 -4.48 8.89
N PRO A 139 4.46 -3.61 9.07
CA PRO A 139 3.86 -2.86 7.97
C PRO A 139 4.81 -1.77 7.44
N VAL A 140 4.90 -1.68 6.11
CA VAL A 140 5.63 -0.63 5.39
C VAL A 140 4.64 0.42 4.87
N LEU A 141 3.66 0.00 4.08
CA LEU A 141 2.58 0.84 3.55
C LEU A 141 1.29 0.00 3.49
N ASP A 142 0.16 0.52 3.98
CA ASP A 142 -1.12 -0.22 4.00
C ASP A 142 -2.28 0.72 3.66
N SER A 143 -2.95 0.49 2.53
CA SER A 143 -4.08 1.33 2.08
C SER A 143 -5.24 1.37 3.07
N ARG A 144 -5.39 0.32 3.89
CA ARG A 144 -6.48 0.17 4.87
C ARG A 144 -6.27 1.01 6.12
N ALA A 145 -5.02 1.41 6.39
CA ALA A 145 -4.67 2.29 7.50
C ALA A 145 -5.02 3.77 7.22
N GLY A 146 -5.41 4.10 5.98
CA GLY A 146 -5.71 5.44 5.51
C GLY A 146 -4.56 6.02 4.68
N LEU A 147 -4.91 6.90 3.72
CA LEU A 147 -3.98 7.51 2.78
C LEU A 147 -3.89 9.03 2.99
N PRO A 148 -2.72 9.67 2.79
CA PRO A 148 -1.45 9.06 2.38
C PRO A 148 -0.81 8.23 3.51
N ALA A 149 -0.30 7.04 3.15
CA ALA A 149 0.56 6.25 4.01
C ALA A 149 2.03 6.57 3.66
N ALA A 150 2.91 6.72 4.65
CA ALA A 150 4.28 7.16 4.43
C ALA A 150 5.31 6.33 5.22
N TYR A 151 6.44 6.05 4.57
CA TYR A 151 7.54 5.25 5.10
C TYR A 151 8.88 5.99 4.88
N PRO A 152 9.69 6.20 5.93
CA PRO A 152 11.01 6.82 5.81
C PRO A 152 12.02 5.80 5.24
N VAL A 153 12.83 6.24 4.28
CA VAL A 153 13.86 5.42 3.63
C VAL A 153 15.19 6.18 3.63
N PRO A 154 16.24 5.66 4.29
CA PRO A 154 17.55 6.29 4.25
C PRO A 154 18.10 6.45 2.83
N SER A 155 19.02 7.39 2.62
CA SER A 155 19.81 7.48 1.38
C SER A 155 20.67 6.21 1.20
N ASN A 156 20.95 5.85 -0.05
CA ASN A 156 21.78 4.68 -0.39
C ASN A 156 21.22 3.33 0.11
N THR A 157 19.90 3.21 0.10
CA THR A 157 19.15 2.00 0.46
C THR A 157 18.65 1.28 -0.80
N HIS A 158 18.68 -0.05 -0.75
CA HIS A 158 18.02 -0.98 -1.69
C HIS A 158 17.15 -1.89 -0.85
N GLN A 159 15.85 -1.97 -1.13
CA GLN A 159 14.93 -2.66 -0.24
C GLN A 159 13.78 -3.34 -0.99
N HIS A 160 13.46 -4.55 -0.56
CA HIS A 160 12.28 -5.30 -0.98
C HIS A 160 11.44 -5.62 0.25
N ALA A 161 10.14 -5.40 0.12
CA ALA A 161 9.12 -5.91 1.02
C ALA A 161 8.26 -6.94 0.28
N ASN A 162 7.42 -7.64 1.02
CA ASN A 162 6.30 -8.36 0.41
C ASN A 162 5.25 -7.31 0.01
N TRP A 163 4.60 -7.49 -1.13
CA TRP A 163 3.43 -6.73 -1.56
C TRP A 163 2.25 -7.69 -1.65
N ALA A 164 1.04 -7.26 -1.33
CA ALA A 164 -0.19 -7.99 -1.57
C ALA A 164 -1.26 -7.06 -2.16
N PHE A 165 -1.97 -7.57 -3.16
CA PHE A 165 -3.18 -7.01 -3.74
C PHE A 165 -4.34 -7.93 -3.37
N THR A 166 -5.39 -7.41 -2.74
CA THR A 166 -6.45 -8.28 -2.18
C THR A 166 -7.46 -8.79 -3.20
N GLU A 167 -7.47 -8.24 -4.42
CA GLU A 167 -8.38 -8.62 -5.51
C GLU A 167 -7.62 -8.58 -6.86
N PRO A 168 -8.01 -9.37 -7.87
CA PRO A 168 -7.44 -9.30 -9.21
C PRO A 168 -7.98 -8.09 -9.99
N GLY A 169 -7.17 -7.53 -10.88
CA GLY A 169 -7.57 -6.46 -11.79
C GLY A 169 -6.46 -5.45 -12.08
N VAL A 170 -6.86 -4.26 -12.50
CA VAL A 170 -5.95 -3.17 -12.85
C VAL A 170 -5.93 -2.13 -11.75
N TYR A 171 -4.73 -1.78 -11.29
CA TYR A 171 -4.50 -0.81 -10.23
C TYR A 171 -3.72 0.40 -10.77
N ARG A 172 -4.02 1.59 -10.24
CA ARG A 172 -3.23 2.83 -10.36
C ARG A 172 -2.80 3.21 -8.94
N LEU A 173 -1.50 3.13 -8.67
CA LEU A 173 -0.92 3.51 -7.39
C LEU A 173 -0.17 4.83 -7.57
N THR A 174 -0.59 5.87 -6.86
CA THR A 174 0.13 7.15 -6.84
C THR A 174 1.17 7.10 -5.74
N PHE A 175 2.45 7.10 -6.10
CA PHE A 175 3.55 7.19 -5.15
C PHE A 175 4.26 8.53 -5.26
N THR A 176 4.51 9.16 -4.11
CA THR A 176 5.34 10.36 -3.99
C THR A 176 6.64 10.05 -3.30
N TRP A 177 7.75 10.47 -3.91
CA TRP A 177 9.03 10.60 -3.23
C TRP A 177 9.24 12.04 -2.79
N SER A 178 9.80 12.25 -1.61
CA SER A 178 10.22 13.58 -1.16
C SER A 178 11.46 13.52 -0.27
N ALA A 179 12.27 14.58 -0.30
CA ALA A 179 13.57 14.64 0.35
C ALA A 179 13.97 16.09 0.66
N ASP A 180 14.88 16.30 1.60
CA ASP A 180 15.54 17.59 1.82
C ASP A 180 16.97 17.50 1.28
N LEU A 181 17.17 17.97 0.03
CA LEU A 181 18.45 17.87 -0.66
C LEU A 181 19.41 18.98 -0.23
N ASN A 182 20.66 18.61 0.04
CA ASN A 182 21.68 19.54 0.49
C ASN A 182 21.97 20.60 -0.59
N GLY A 183 21.89 21.87 -0.21
CA GLY A 183 22.05 23.02 -1.12
C GLY A 183 20.84 23.35 -2.02
N THR A 184 19.82 22.49 -2.10
CA THR A 184 18.59 22.73 -2.90
C THR A 184 17.37 22.96 -2.01
N GLY A 185 17.28 22.29 -0.85
CA GLY A 185 16.13 22.31 0.04
C GLY A 185 15.12 21.19 -0.25
N ARG A 186 13.89 21.35 0.22
CA ARG A 186 12.83 20.35 0.06
C ARG A 186 12.47 20.15 -1.41
N VAL A 187 12.52 18.90 -1.86
CA VAL A 187 12.04 18.45 -3.17
C VAL A 187 10.97 17.37 -3.00
N SER A 188 10.14 17.21 -4.02
CA SER A 188 9.09 16.18 -4.08
C SER A 188 8.74 15.91 -5.53
N ASP A 189 8.40 14.68 -5.87
CA ASP A 189 7.81 14.31 -7.15
C ASP A 189 6.87 13.11 -7.01
N SER A 190 5.83 13.06 -7.85
CA SER A 190 4.68 12.16 -7.71
C SER A 190 4.34 11.51 -9.06
N SER A 191 4.24 10.18 -9.09
CA SER A 191 4.02 9.41 -10.33
C SER A 191 2.96 8.32 -10.14
N VAL A 192 2.33 7.92 -11.25
CA VAL A 192 1.25 6.93 -11.24
C VAL A 192 1.72 5.61 -11.84
N TYR A 193 1.83 4.61 -10.99
CA TYR A 193 2.30 3.27 -11.32
C TYR A 193 1.12 2.38 -11.70
N THR A 194 1.24 1.68 -12.84
CA THR A 194 0.22 0.74 -13.31
C THR A 194 0.59 -0.68 -12.94
N PHE A 195 -0.25 -1.31 -12.11
CA PHE A 195 -0.17 -2.75 -11.85
C PHE A 195 -1.33 -3.47 -12.56
N ALA A 196 -1.03 -4.62 -13.16
CA ALA A 196 -2.00 -5.60 -13.62
C ALA A 196 -1.86 -6.83 -12.73
N VAL A 197 -2.96 -7.30 -12.15
CA VAL A 197 -2.97 -8.33 -11.10
C VAL A 197 -3.87 -9.49 -11.52
N GLY A 198 -3.30 -10.69 -11.58
CA GLY A 198 -3.95 -11.91 -12.07
C GLY A 198 -3.90 -12.06 -13.60
N ASP A 199 -4.78 -12.92 -14.13
CA ASP A 199 -4.94 -13.20 -15.57
C ASP A 199 -5.61 -12.04 -16.33
N ILE A 200 -4.83 -11.00 -16.58
CA ILE A 200 -5.26 -9.77 -17.26
C ILE A 200 -4.52 -9.62 -18.60
N ASP A 201 -5.27 -9.41 -19.69
CA ASP A 201 -4.71 -9.04 -20.99
C ASP A 201 -4.15 -7.61 -20.94
N THR A 202 -2.84 -7.50 -20.70
CA THR A 202 -2.11 -6.22 -20.60
C THR A 202 -2.10 -5.40 -21.89
N SER A 203 -2.50 -5.96 -23.05
CA SER A 203 -2.66 -5.19 -24.28
C SER A 203 -3.88 -4.27 -24.25
N THR A 204 -4.88 -4.58 -23.40
CA THR A 204 -6.11 -3.78 -23.24
C THR A 204 -5.97 -2.59 -22.29
N ILE A 205 -4.93 -2.58 -21.46
CA ILE A 205 -4.74 -1.58 -20.41
C ILE A 205 -4.28 -0.24 -21.02
N THR A 206 -5.06 0.82 -20.81
CA THR A 206 -4.68 2.20 -21.16
C THR A 206 -3.78 2.77 -20.05
N LEU A 207 -2.57 3.20 -20.39
CA LEU A 207 -1.62 3.77 -19.44
C LEU A 207 -1.92 5.26 -19.15
N PRO A 208 -1.45 5.81 -18.01
CA PRO A 208 -1.53 7.25 -17.78
C PRO A 208 -0.84 8.04 -18.90
N GLY A 209 -1.54 8.99 -19.51
CA GLY A 209 -1.01 9.77 -20.63
C GLY A 209 -1.18 9.14 -22.03
N ASP A 210 -1.65 7.89 -22.14
CA ASP A 210 -2.13 7.37 -23.43
C ASP A 210 -3.29 8.27 -23.94
N PRO A 211 -3.37 8.56 -25.25
CA PRO A 211 -4.52 9.25 -25.81
C PRO A 211 -5.78 8.38 -25.59
N PRO A 212 -6.95 8.99 -25.31
CA PRO A 212 -8.18 8.23 -25.08
C PRO A 212 -8.45 7.34 -26.29
N SER A 213 -8.51 6.02 -26.05
CA SER A 213 -8.76 5.03 -27.09
C SER A 213 -10.02 5.41 -27.87
N PRO A 214 -10.00 5.39 -29.22
CA PRO A 214 -11.16 5.74 -30.02
C PRO A 214 -12.28 4.75 -29.72
N SER A 215 -13.25 5.21 -28.92
CA SER A 215 -14.43 4.43 -28.56
C SER A 215 -15.03 3.81 -29.81
N PRO A 216 -15.30 2.48 -29.82
CA PRO A 216 -15.70 1.78 -31.03
C PRO A 216 -16.95 2.43 -31.59
N SER A 217 -16.77 3.12 -32.72
CA SER A 217 -17.83 3.91 -33.34
C SER A 217 -19.01 2.99 -33.61
N ALA A 218 -20.13 3.24 -32.92
CA ALA A 218 -21.32 2.43 -33.05
C ALA A 218 -21.70 2.34 -34.52
N SER A 219 -21.69 1.12 -35.07
CA SER A 219 -22.04 0.89 -36.48
C SER A 219 -23.38 1.57 -36.78
N PRO A 220 -23.50 2.29 -37.92
CA PRO A 220 -24.68 3.10 -38.19
C PRO A 220 -25.92 2.21 -38.20
N SER A 221 -26.81 2.44 -37.23
CA SER A 221 -28.07 1.72 -37.11
C SER A 221 -28.89 1.89 -38.38
N SER A 222 -29.39 0.77 -38.91
CA SER A 222 -30.17 0.74 -40.15
C SER A 222 -31.43 1.59 -40.01
N SER A 223 -31.54 2.63 -40.84
CA SER A 223 -32.69 3.54 -40.85
C SER A 223 -34.01 2.79 -41.11
N PRO A 224 -35.13 3.14 -40.43
CA PRO A 224 -36.40 2.44 -40.59
C PRO A 224 -37.05 2.71 -41.95
N SER A 225 -37.70 1.67 -42.49
CA SER A 225 -38.44 1.76 -43.76
C SER A 225 -39.72 2.61 -43.63
N PRO A 226 -40.02 3.52 -44.58
CA PRO A 226 -41.24 4.31 -44.54
C PRO A 226 -42.45 3.51 -45.05
N SER A 227 -43.56 3.54 -44.31
CA SER A 227 -44.87 3.06 -44.75
C SER A 227 -45.80 4.26 -45.03
N PRO A 228 -46.57 4.28 -46.14
CA PRO A 228 -47.30 5.48 -46.58
C PRO A 228 -48.61 5.72 -45.81
N SER A 229 -49.10 6.97 -45.93
CA SER A 229 -50.26 7.51 -45.21
C SER A 229 -51.57 7.42 -46.01
N ALA A 230 -52.72 7.26 -45.34
CA ALA A 230 -53.82 8.26 -45.34
C ALA A 230 -55.22 7.74 -44.92
N SER A 231 -55.74 8.33 -43.83
CA SER A 231 -57.10 8.91 -43.64
C SER A 231 -58.41 8.17 -44.02
N ALA A 232 -59.31 8.05 -43.03
CA ALA A 232 -60.68 8.62 -43.10
C ALA A 232 -61.34 8.74 -41.70
N SER A 233 -62.12 9.80 -41.47
CA SER A 233 -63.01 10.07 -40.32
C SER A 233 -64.35 10.61 -40.88
N PRO A 234 -65.53 10.50 -40.22
CA PRO A 234 -65.91 11.50 -39.19
C PRO A 234 -66.99 11.12 -38.12
N SER A 235 -67.10 11.97 -37.06
CA SER A 235 -68.32 12.35 -36.27
C SER A 235 -69.12 11.30 -35.44
N ALA A 236 -69.78 11.62 -34.31
CA ALA A 236 -70.02 12.90 -33.59
C ALA A 236 -70.26 12.74 -32.06
N SER A 237 -70.28 13.89 -31.35
CA SER A 237 -70.55 14.18 -29.91
C SER A 237 -72.02 13.92 -29.45
N PRO A 238 -72.49 14.15 -28.17
CA PRO A 238 -71.87 14.88 -27.04
C PRO A 238 -72.02 14.30 -25.59
N SER A 239 -71.44 15.04 -24.63
CA SER A 239 -71.57 14.95 -23.14
C SER A 239 -72.97 15.41 -22.62
N PRO A 240 -73.39 15.25 -21.33
CA PRO A 240 -72.72 15.90 -20.16
C PRO A 240 -72.83 15.27 -18.73
N SER A 241 -71.99 15.80 -17.82
CA SER A 241 -72.22 16.10 -16.38
C SER A 241 -72.27 15.03 -15.27
N ALA A 242 -71.24 15.11 -14.40
CA ALA A 242 -71.27 15.28 -12.92
C ALA A 242 -72.06 14.33 -11.98
N THR A 243 -71.42 13.94 -10.87
CA THR A 243 -71.85 14.19 -9.47
C THR A 243 -70.69 13.88 -8.51
N ALA A 244 -70.61 14.59 -7.37
CA ALA A 244 -69.59 14.41 -6.33
C ALA A 244 -70.17 13.75 -5.06
N SER A 245 -69.34 13.03 -4.28
CA SER A 245 -69.20 13.23 -2.81
C SER A 245 -68.20 12.25 -2.17
N PRO A 246 -67.59 12.61 -1.02
CA PRO A 246 -66.67 11.76 -0.27
C PRO A 246 -67.37 10.98 0.86
N SER A 247 -66.65 10.06 1.51
CA SER A 247 -66.99 9.64 2.87
C SER A 247 -65.74 9.35 3.68
N ALA A 248 -65.57 10.07 4.79
CA ALA A 248 -64.61 9.77 5.84
C ALA A 248 -65.30 8.98 6.97
N ASN A 249 -64.53 8.24 7.77
CA ASN A 249 -64.88 8.02 9.17
C ASN A 249 -63.60 7.77 9.99
N PRO A 250 -63.38 8.45 11.13
CA PRO A 250 -62.21 8.26 11.97
C PRO A 250 -62.47 7.27 13.12
N SER A 251 -61.42 6.90 13.84
CA SER A 251 -61.55 6.46 15.23
C SER A 251 -60.42 7.07 16.05
N ALA A 252 -60.79 7.88 17.05
CA ALA A 252 -59.89 8.39 18.07
C ALA A 252 -60.34 7.85 19.43
N SER A 253 -59.38 7.50 20.28
CA SER A 253 -59.61 7.44 21.71
C SER A 253 -58.48 8.17 22.40
N ALA A 254 -58.83 9.27 23.07
CA ALA A 254 -57.92 10.08 23.84
C ALA A 254 -57.93 9.64 25.31
N SER A 255 -56.81 9.85 26.00
CA SER A 255 -56.85 10.27 27.39
C SER A 255 -55.55 10.98 27.74
N ALA A 256 -55.66 12.15 28.35
CA ALA A 256 -54.53 12.99 28.73
C ALA A 256 -54.76 13.52 30.14
N THR A 257 -53.72 13.51 31.00
CA THR A 257 -53.73 14.30 32.23
C THR A 257 -52.33 14.71 32.70
N ALA A 258 -52.05 16.01 32.57
CA ALA A 258 -51.38 16.91 33.52
C ALA A 258 -50.07 16.52 34.28
N SER A 259 -49.02 17.31 34.01
CA SER A 259 -47.99 17.82 34.97
C SER A 259 -48.63 18.63 36.15
N PRO A 260 -47.96 18.99 37.29
CA PRO A 260 -46.58 19.51 37.33
C PRO A 260 -45.69 19.30 38.60
N SER A 261 -44.42 19.72 38.45
CA SER A 261 -43.44 20.28 39.42
C SER A 261 -43.47 19.97 40.93
N ALA A 262 -42.31 19.59 41.49
CA ALA A 262 -41.51 20.46 42.38
C ALA A 262 -40.17 19.85 42.86
N THR A 263 -39.12 20.66 42.89
CA THR A 263 -37.88 20.55 43.71
C THR A 263 -38.19 20.96 45.18
N PRO A 264 -37.41 20.60 46.24
CA PRO A 264 -35.97 20.93 46.36
C PRO A 264 -35.03 20.02 47.20
N SER A 265 -33.78 20.48 47.24
CA SER A 265 -32.55 19.99 47.88
C SER A 265 -32.56 19.89 49.43
N ALA A 266 -31.75 18.97 50.03
CA ALA A 266 -30.52 19.32 50.80
C ALA A 266 -29.97 18.19 51.72
N SER A 267 -28.63 18.00 51.71
CA SER A 267 -27.71 17.61 52.83
C SER A 267 -27.98 16.33 53.66
N ALA A 268 -27.01 15.63 54.27
CA ALA A 268 -25.54 15.49 54.21
C ALA A 268 -25.22 14.13 54.91
N THR A 269 -24.04 13.48 54.79
CA THR A 269 -22.87 13.68 55.69
C THR A 269 -21.82 12.57 55.38
N SER A 270 -20.52 12.89 55.47
CA SER A 270 -19.37 11.95 55.41
C SER A 270 -19.10 11.33 56.81
N PRO A 271 -18.22 10.31 57.05
CA PRO A 271 -16.82 10.33 56.61
C PRO A 271 -16.14 8.99 56.26
N ARG A 272 -14.97 9.15 55.64
CA ARG A 272 -13.85 8.20 55.53
C ARG A 272 -13.31 7.83 56.93
N PRO A 273 -12.52 6.75 57.08
CA PRO A 273 -11.08 6.99 57.19
C PRO A 273 -10.22 5.98 56.41
N SER A 274 -8.90 6.19 56.45
CA SER A 274 -7.88 5.46 55.71
C SER A 274 -6.60 5.34 56.52
N SER A 275 -5.76 4.35 56.23
CA SER A 275 -4.38 4.30 56.72
C SER A 275 -3.41 3.72 55.69
N SER A 276 -2.46 4.57 55.29
CA SER A 276 -1.08 4.23 54.88
C SER A 276 -0.27 3.80 56.13
N ALA A 277 1.01 3.41 56.12
CA ALA A 277 2.09 3.35 55.13
C ALA A 277 2.93 2.06 55.39
N THR A 278 4.13 1.82 54.84
CA THR A 278 5.41 2.42 55.27
C THR A 278 6.54 1.90 54.37
N GLY A 279 7.57 2.69 54.08
CA GLY A 279 8.79 2.23 53.38
C GLY A 279 10.04 2.29 54.26
N THR A 280 11.11 1.56 53.90
CA THR A 280 12.39 1.63 54.62
C THR A 280 13.62 1.50 53.71
N ARG A 281 14.24 2.66 53.46
CA ARG A 281 15.68 2.97 53.40
C ARG A 281 16.72 1.81 53.41
N ALA A 282 17.67 1.86 52.47
CA ALA A 282 18.88 1.03 52.40
C ALA A 282 20.03 1.45 53.35
N PRO A 283 21.03 0.57 53.58
CA PRO A 283 22.37 0.93 54.07
C PRO A 283 23.43 0.95 52.95
N ALA A 284 24.58 1.59 53.23
CA ALA A 284 25.73 1.78 52.34
C ALA A 284 26.93 0.85 52.72
N PRO A 285 28.01 0.76 51.91
CA PRO A 285 29.08 -0.24 52.07
C PRO A 285 30.26 0.21 52.94
N ALA A 286 31.25 -0.69 53.14
CA ALA A 286 32.50 -0.45 53.89
C ALA A 286 33.75 -0.35 52.98
N THR A 287 34.80 0.31 53.48
CA THR A 287 36.07 0.71 52.82
C THR A 287 37.13 -0.41 52.79
N THR A 288 38.27 -0.37 52.06
CA THR A 288 39.46 0.55 52.16
C THR A 288 40.46 0.28 50.96
N PRO A 289 41.70 0.85 50.79
CA PRO A 289 41.92 1.96 49.82
C PRO A 289 43.10 1.86 48.78
N GLY A 290 42.89 2.52 47.62
CA GLY A 290 43.83 3.42 46.89
C GLY A 290 45.10 2.88 46.18
N PRO A 291 45.78 3.72 45.36
CA PRO A 291 45.42 5.04 44.78
C PRO A 291 45.44 4.97 43.20
N ALA A 292 45.49 6.00 42.32
CA ALA A 292 45.51 7.47 42.39
C ALA A 292 44.99 8.09 41.04
N ALA A 293 44.59 9.38 41.04
CA ALA A 293 44.55 10.36 39.92
C ALA A 293 43.76 10.06 38.60
N ALA A 294 42.99 11.00 37.99
CA ALA A 294 42.61 12.36 38.39
C ALA A 294 41.34 12.88 37.65
N THR A 295 40.61 13.79 38.32
CA THR A 295 39.70 14.86 37.81
C THR A 295 38.47 14.55 36.93
N ALA A 296 37.33 15.15 37.33
CA ALA A 296 36.01 15.14 36.69
C ALA A 296 35.70 16.53 36.05
N PRO A 297 34.48 16.91 35.55
CA PRO A 297 33.15 16.63 36.10
C PRO A 297 32.11 16.02 35.13
N THR A 298 31.05 15.50 35.74
CA THR A 298 29.93 14.78 35.11
C THR A 298 28.78 15.71 34.72
N THR A 299 28.07 15.39 33.64
CA THR A 299 26.61 15.57 33.59
C THR A 299 26.01 14.34 32.92
N GLY A 300 25.13 13.64 33.63
CA GLY A 300 24.72 12.28 33.24
C GLY A 300 23.40 12.22 32.48
N ARG A 301 23.27 11.19 31.63
CA ARG A 301 22.02 10.47 31.37
C ARG A 301 22.33 8.99 31.19
N LEU A 302 21.42 8.14 31.64
CA LEU A 302 21.59 6.68 31.68
C LEU A 302 21.28 6.04 30.31
N ALA A 303 21.68 4.77 30.20
CA ALA A 303 21.71 3.95 29.00
C ALA A 303 20.51 4.09 28.05
N ALA A 304 20.82 4.24 26.76
CA ALA A 304 19.96 3.82 25.66
C ALA A 304 20.59 2.57 25.04
N THR A 305 20.02 1.39 25.30
CA THR A 305 20.33 0.17 24.56
C THR A 305 19.55 0.15 23.26
N GLY A 306 19.97 1.01 22.32
CA GLY A 306 19.53 0.93 20.92
C GLY A 306 20.48 0.03 20.15
N PHE A 307 19.96 -1.05 19.56
CA PHE A 307 20.72 -1.84 18.59
C PHE A 307 21.04 -0.95 17.38
N PRO A 308 22.30 -0.90 16.89
CA PRO A 308 22.56 -0.34 15.59
C PRO A 308 21.98 -1.28 14.53
N LEU A 309 20.98 -0.82 13.78
CA LEU A 309 20.60 -1.43 12.52
C LEU A 309 21.79 -1.26 11.56
N THR A 310 22.62 -2.29 11.45
CA THR A 310 23.63 -2.35 10.40
C THR A 310 22.92 -2.59 9.07
N PRO A 311 23.13 -1.74 8.04
CA PRO A 311 22.57 -1.99 6.72
C PRO A 311 23.15 -3.31 6.20
N VAL A 312 22.28 -4.31 6.00
CA VAL A 312 22.66 -5.54 5.33
C VAL A 312 22.86 -5.20 3.87
N LEU A 313 24.12 -5.03 3.47
CA LEU A 313 24.51 -5.00 2.07
C LEU A 313 24.17 -6.36 1.44
N VAL A 314 22.96 -6.49 0.89
CA VAL A 314 22.61 -7.59 0.00
C VAL A 314 23.36 -7.36 -1.31
N THR A 315 24.58 -7.87 -1.37
CA THR A 315 25.34 -7.93 -2.62
C THR A 315 24.66 -8.89 -3.59
N ALA A 316 23.97 -8.35 -4.59
CA ALA A 316 23.50 -9.10 -5.74
C ALA A 316 24.71 -9.65 -6.52
N GLY A 317 25.06 -10.93 -6.27
CA GLY A 317 26.27 -11.52 -6.83
C GLY A 317 26.40 -13.03 -6.57
N LEU A 318 25.88 -13.83 -7.51
CA LEU A 318 26.04 -15.28 -7.66
C LEU A 318 25.90 -16.17 -6.40
N LEU A 319 24.81 -16.95 -6.34
CA LEU A 319 24.88 -18.34 -5.85
C LEU A 319 23.77 -19.22 -6.47
N LEU A 320 23.98 -19.64 -7.72
CA LEU A 320 23.26 -20.79 -8.29
C LEU A 320 23.75 -22.09 -7.63
N ALA A 321 22.84 -23.06 -7.50
CA ALA A 321 23.05 -24.47 -7.11
C ALA A 321 23.30 -24.80 -5.62
N ALA A 322 22.23 -24.75 -4.80
CA ALA A 322 22.11 -25.59 -3.59
C ALA A 322 20.67 -26.10 -3.27
N GLY A 323 19.67 -25.85 -4.13
CA GLY A 323 18.25 -26.05 -3.81
C GLY A 323 17.55 -27.33 -4.31
N ALA A 324 18.24 -28.22 -5.05
CA ALA A 324 17.57 -29.30 -5.81
C ALA A 324 17.65 -30.73 -5.20
N ALA A 325 18.26 -30.91 -4.03
CA ALA A 325 18.66 -32.23 -3.54
C ALA A 325 17.69 -32.92 -2.54
N LEU A 326 16.63 -32.24 -2.07
CA LEU A 326 15.80 -32.72 -0.95
C LEU A 326 14.38 -33.21 -1.30
N LEU A 327 13.89 -32.97 -2.54
CA LEU A 327 12.55 -33.39 -2.95
C LEU A 327 12.47 -34.75 -3.69
N THR A 328 13.59 -35.32 -4.11
CA THR A 328 13.61 -36.59 -4.88
C THR A 328 13.56 -37.86 -4.04
N ILE A 329 13.73 -37.78 -2.71
CA ILE A 329 13.79 -38.96 -1.83
C ILE A 329 12.39 -39.46 -1.41
N ARG A 330 11.35 -38.61 -1.41
CA ARG A 330 10.04 -38.96 -0.81
C ARG A 330 9.06 -39.71 -1.72
N HIS A 331 9.38 -39.90 -3.01
CA HIS A 331 8.46 -40.49 -4.00
C HIS A 331 8.66 -41.98 -4.32
N ARG A 332 9.61 -42.68 -3.68
CA ARG A 332 9.92 -44.10 -3.99
C ARG A 332 9.32 -45.17 -3.06
N ALA A 333 8.52 -44.78 -2.08
CA ALA A 333 7.89 -45.71 -1.13
C ALA A 333 6.36 -45.81 -1.34
N ARG A 334 5.93 -46.41 -2.47
CA ARG A 334 4.59 -46.99 -2.70
C ARG A 334 4.55 -47.72 -4.06
N ARG A 335 4.74 -49.03 -4.05
CA ARG A 335 4.14 -49.98 -5.02
C ARG A 335 3.65 -51.21 -4.24
N PRO A 336 2.48 -51.76 -4.56
CA PRO A 336 1.98 -52.99 -3.95
C PRO A 336 2.47 -54.23 -4.71
N ASP A 337 2.54 -55.34 -3.98
CA ASP A 337 2.25 -56.69 -4.45
C ASP A 337 1.09 -57.23 -3.58
#